data_AF-A0A7W5ZJG5-F1
#
_entry.id   AF-A0A7W5ZJG5-F1
#
_cell.length_a   1.000
_cell.length_b   1.000
_cell.length_c   1.000
_cell.angle_alpha   90.00
_cell.angle_beta   90.00
_cell.angle_gamma   90.00
#
_symmetry.space_group_name_H-M   'P 1'
#
loop_
_entity.id
_entity.type
_entity.pdbx_description
1 polymer ?
#
loop_
_entity_poly.entity_id
_entity_poly.type
_entity_poly.pdbx_seq_one_letter_code
_entity_poly.pdbx_strand_id
1 'polypeptide(L)'
;MKKIWNSLKEHVKADFDAKTYGFTAVFLVVIIAINYRINLERGIIDSYRGNSIRIFWYFLLYAFAYYGGVFIYTLCKKETSALRTPTFWLYSLFILGVLGLDGGFYAYNQWSKTLFDGQIYIFAFHCLSNLFSVLTVVLPFLLFYNLIEQQPSYFYGLRPQWFVVKPYLLLVVLMVPLISWASFQPDFLRSYPSYKGSNADEFFGVAPWVTTLFYEVCYGFDFCITEWLFRGFLTIGMARFLGRGVIIPMVVCYASLHFGKPLGETIGSIFGGYILGVLALQTRSIWGGIIVHVGVAWLMDLAAWLQKAEIY
;
A
#
# COMPACT_ATOMS: atom_id res chain seq x y z
N MET A 1 -19.31 7.17 12.71
CA MET A 1 -19.82 7.36 11.33
C MET A 1 -20.01 8.82 10.93
N LYS A 2 -20.79 9.64 11.64
CA LYS A 2 -21.07 11.04 11.22
C LYS A 2 -19.82 11.85 10.81
N LYS A 3 -18.72 11.77 11.59
CA LYS A 3 -17.46 12.45 11.26
C LYS A 3 -16.83 11.97 9.95
N ILE A 4 -16.64 10.67 9.76
CA ILE A 4 -16.13 10.07 8.51
C ILE A 4 -17.01 10.45 7.32
N TRP A 5 -18.33 10.34 7.49
CA TRP A 5 -19.27 10.65 6.42
C TRP A 5 -19.23 12.12 6.02
N ASN A 6 -19.23 13.03 7.00
CA ASN A 6 -19.11 14.46 6.76
C ASN A 6 -17.79 14.79 6.06
N SER A 7 -16.70 14.18 6.53
CA SER A 7 -15.38 14.26 5.89
C SER A 7 -15.44 13.91 4.40
N LEU A 8 -15.95 12.73 4.06
CA LEU A 8 -16.07 12.30 2.66
C LEU A 8 -16.98 13.24 1.85
N LYS A 9 -18.13 13.62 2.42
CA LYS A 9 -19.10 14.52 1.78
C LYS A 9 -18.50 15.90 1.49
N GLU A 10 -17.77 16.47 2.44
CA GLU A 10 -17.08 17.76 2.28
C GLU A 10 -15.95 17.69 1.27
N HIS A 11 -15.25 16.55 1.18
CA HIS A 11 -14.23 16.34 0.15
C HIS A 11 -14.87 16.32 -1.23
N VAL A 12 -15.83 15.42 -1.45
CA VAL A 12 -16.53 15.28 -2.73
C VAL A 12 -17.19 16.59 -3.14
N LYS A 13 -17.89 17.29 -2.24
CA LYS A 13 -18.54 18.56 -2.58
C LYS A 13 -17.56 19.63 -3.07
N ALA A 14 -16.33 19.64 -2.55
CA ALA A 14 -15.33 20.65 -2.90
C ALA A 14 -14.46 20.25 -4.10
N ASP A 15 -14.15 18.96 -4.24
CA ASP A 15 -13.16 18.46 -5.22
C ASP A 15 -13.82 17.91 -6.49
N PHE A 16 -15.03 17.37 -6.39
CA PHE A 16 -15.65 16.61 -7.47
C PHE A 16 -15.74 17.40 -8.77
N ASP A 17 -15.24 16.79 -9.83
CA ASP A 17 -15.39 17.23 -11.20
C ASP A 17 -15.61 16.00 -12.08
N ALA A 18 -16.70 16.01 -12.84
CA ALA A 18 -17.11 14.85 -13.62
C ALA A 18 -16.05 14.44 -14.66
N LYS A 19 -15.31 15.40 -15.22
CA LYS A 19 -14.25 15.10 -16.20
C LYS A 19 -13.06 14.45 -15.51
N THR A 20 -12.53 15.05 -14.44
CA THR A 20 -11.41 14.49 -13.69
C THR A 20 -11.72 13.07 -13.23
N TYR A 21 -12.88 12.83 -12.61
CA TYR A 21 -13.25 11.51 -12.10
C TYR A 21 -13.52 10.51 -13.22
N GLY A 22 -14.18 10.95 -14.31
CA GLY A 22 -14.43 10.12 -15.49
C GLY A 22 -13.13 9.68 -16.17
N PHE A 23 -12.21 10.60 -16.44
CA PHE A 23 -10.91 10.28 -17.04
C PHE A 23 -10.04 9.44 -16.10
N THR A 24 -10.10 9.68 -14.79
CA THR A 24 -9.39 8.85 -13.81
C THR A 24 -9.93 7.41 -13.81
N ALA A 25 -11.25 7.23 -13.84
CA ALA A 25 -11.87 5.90 -13.92
C ALA A 25 -11.50 5.18 -15.21
N VAL A 26 -11.55 5.85 -16.36
CA VAL A 26 -11.11 5.27 -17.65
C VAL A 26 -9.64 4.89 -17.59
N PHE A 27 -8.78 5.76 -17.06
CA PHE A 27 -7.35 5.48 -16.93
C PHE A 27 -7.08 4.26 -16.05
N LEU A 28 -7.71 4.19 -14.86
CA LEU A 28 -7.64 3.03 -13.96
C LEU A 28 -8.07 1.74 -14.66
N VAL A 29 -9.21 1.75 -15.35
CA VAL A 29 -9.70 0.59 -16.12
C VAL A 29 -8.68 0.15 -17.15
N VAL A 30 -8.10 1.09 -17.91
CA VAL A 30 -7.10 0.78 -18.94
C VAL A 30 -5.85 0.17 -18.32
N ILE A 31 -5.26 0.78 -17.29
CA ILE A 31 -4.01 0.27 -16.70
C ILE A 31 -4.19 -1.06 -15.99
N ILE A 32 -5.34 -1.27 -15.33
CA ILE A 32 -5.70 -2.55 -14.70
C ILE A 32 -5.89 -3.61 -15.79
N ALA A 33 -6.68 -3.31 -16.83
CA ALA A 33 -6.93 -4.24 -17.92
C ALA A 33 -5.63 -4.63 -18.63
N ILE A 34 -4.73 -3.68 -18.90
CA ILE A 34 -3.40 -3.97 -19.46
C ILE A 34 -2.64 -4.91 -18.52
N ASN A 35 -2.52 -4.58 -17.24
CA ASN A 35 -1.76 -5.39 -16.29
C ASN A 35 -2.25 -6.86 -16.25
N TYR A 36 -3.55 -7.08 -16.12
CA TYR A 36 -4.12 -8.43 -16.02
C TYR A 36 -4.19 -9.17 -17.36
N ARG A 37 -4.23 -8.46 -18.50
CA ARG A 37 -4.23 -9.07 -19.83
C ARG A 37 -2.86 -9.55 -20.27
N ILE A 38 -1.81 -8.77 -20.03
CA ILE A 38 -0.44 -9.10 -20.45
C ILE A 38 0.40 -9.68 -19.30
N ASN A 39 -0.19 -9.82 -18.11
CA ASN A 39 0.51 -10.21 -16.89
C ASN A 39 1.74 -9.32 -16.61
N LEU A 40 1.56 -7.99 -16.68
CA LEU A 40 2.66 -7.03 -16.64
C LEU A 40 3.50 -7.16 -15.36
N GLU A 41 2.87 -7.09 -14.19
CA GLU A 41 3.57 -7.14 -12.90
C GLU A 41 4.19 -8.53 -12.65
N ARG A 42 3.37 -9.57 -12.46
CA ARG A 42 3.85 -10.93 -12.13
C ARG A 42 4.63 -11.63 -13.25
N GLY A 43 4.34 -11.30 -14.51
CA GLY A 43 4.93 -11.98 -15.66
C GLY A 43 6.16 -11.28 -16.22
N ILE A 44 6.08 -9.97 -16.43
CA ILE A 44 7.14 -9.20 -17.11
C ILE A 44 8.09 -8.54 -16.12
N ILE A 45 7.58 -7.83 -15.11
CA ILE A 45 8.44 -7.16 -14.13
C ILE A 45 9.12 -8.20 -13.23
N ASP A 46 8.33 -9.17 -12.75
CA ASP A 46 8.81 -10.23 -11.88
C ASP A 46 9.71 -11.28 -12.55
N SER A 47 9.80 -11.31 -13.89
CA SER A 47 10.83 -12.13 -14.55
C SER A 47 12.25 -11.65 -14.26
N TYR A 48 12.40 -10.41 -13.77
CA TYR A 48 13.69 -9.83 -13.36
C TYR A 48 13.99 -9.98 -11.86
N ARG A 49 13.27 -10.85 -11.13
CA ARG A 49 13.57 -11.10 -9.70
C ARG A 49 15.05 -11.45 -9.48
N GLY A 50 15.68 -10.77 -8.53
CA GLY A 50 17.11 -10.88 -8.24
C GLY A 50 18.01 -9.98 -9.10
N ASN A 51 17.49 -9.32 -10.14
CA ASN A 51 18.22 -8.34 -10.94
C ASN A 51 17.78 -6.90 -10.57
N SER A 52 18.75 -6.01 -10.37
CA SER A 52 18.53 -4.61 -10.02
C SER A 52 17.68 -3.84 -11.05
N ILE A 53 17.60 -4.29 -12.31
CA ILE A 53 16.73 -3.66 -13.31
C ILE A 53 15.23 -3.72 -12.92
N ARG A 54 14.83 -4.67 -12.06
CA ARG A 54 13.47 -4.77 -11.53
C ARG A 54 13.05 -3.51 -10.76
N ILE A 55 13.98 -2.87 -10.06
CA ILE A 55 13.75 -1.59 -9.36
C ILE A 55 13.32 -0.50 -10.34
N PHE A 56 14.01 -0.43 -11.48
CA PHE A 56 13.68 0.54 -12.52
C PHE A 56 12.32 0.26 -13.17
N TRP A 57 11.97 -1.01 -13.40
CA TRP A 57 10.65 -1.37 -13.92
C TRP A 57 9.50 -1.00 -12.98
N TYR A 58 9.64 -1.25 -11.67
CA TYR A 58 8.65 -0.78 -10.69
C TYR A 58 8.60 0.74 -10.61
N PHE A 59 9.74 1.42 -10.65
CA PHE A 59 9.77 2.89 -10.74
C PHE A 59 8.94 3.38 -11.93
N LEU A 60 9.12 2.80 -13.12
CA LEU A 60 8.36 3.17 -14.31
C LEU A 60 6.86 2.89 -14.16
N LEU A 61 6.48 1.73 -13.59
CA LEU A 61 5.09 1.38 -13.32
C LEU A 61 4.42 2.42 -12.43
N TYR A 62 5.03 2.72 -11.28
CA TYR A 62 4.48 3.66 -10.30
C TYR A 62 4.52 5.10 -10.83
N ALA A 63 5.57 5.48 -11.55
CA ALA A 63 5.67 6.81 -12.16
C ALA A 63 4.58 7.01 -13.21
N PHE A 64 4.33 6.02 -14.07
CA PHE A 64 3.26 6.05 -15.06
C PHE A 64 1.88 6.20 -14.39
N ALA A 65 1.62 5.41 -13.35
CA ALA A 65 0.36 5.47 -12.60
C ALA A 65 0.18 6.84 -11.92
N TYR A 66 1.17 7.28 -11.13
CA TYR A 66 1.13 8.52 -10.37
C TYR A 66 1.04 9.75 -11.28
N TYR A 67 1.96 9.89 -12.24
CA TYR A 67 1.94 11.05 -13.14
C TYR A 67 0.75 11.04 -14.09
N GLY A 68 0.24 9.87 -14.49
CA GLY A 68 -1.03 9.78 -15.20
C GLY A 68 -2.17 10.44 -14.42
N GLY A 69 -2.29 10.14 -13.13
CA GLY A 69 -3.26 10.81 -12.25
C GLY A 69 -3.01 12.32 -12.08
N VAL A 70 -1.74 12.74 -11.99
CA VAL A 70 -1.37 14.17 -11.91
C VAL A 70 -1.79 14.89 -13.19
N PHE A 71 -1.48 14.33 -14.36
CA PHE A 71 -1.83 14.94 -15.64
C PHE A 71 -3.34 14.99 -15.84
N ILE A 72 -4.08 13.94 -15.49
CA ILE A 72 -5.55 13.97 -15.54
C ILE A 72 -6.11 15.11 -14.68
N TYR A 73 -5.65 15.22 -13.43
CA TYR A 73 -6.09 16.28 -12.52
C TYR A 73 -5.75 17.68 -13.07
N THR A 74 -4.47 17.90 -13.40
CA THR A 74 -3.97 19.23 -13.82
C THR A 74 -4.57 19.68 -15.15
N LEU A 75 -4.80 18.77 -16.12
CA LEU A 75 -5.43 19.09 -17.40
C LEU A 75 -6.93 19.39 -17.26
N CYS A 76 -7.66 18.60 -16.47
CA CYS A 76 -9.11 18.77 -16.30
C CYS A 76 -9.44 20.02 -15.48
N LYS A 77 -8.70 20.26 -14.39
CA LYS A 77 -8.88 21.43 -13.51
C LYS A 77 -8.16 22.68 -14.00
N LYS A 78 -7.29 22.56 -15.02
CA LYS A 78 -6.42 23.63 -15.53
C LYS A 78 -5.47 24.20 -14.46
N GLU A 79 -5.12 23.38 -13.46
CA GLU A 79 -4.22 23.75 -12.37
C GLU A 79 -2.81 23.20 -12.64
N THR A 80 -1.94 23.98 -13.28
CA THR A 80 -0.58 23.52 -13.66
C THR A 80 0.52 24.00 -12.73
N SER A 81 0.19 24.62 -11.60
CA SER A 81 1.17 25.22 -10.66
C SER A 81 2.17 24.19 -10.13
N ALA A 82 1.70 22.99 -9.78
CA ALA A 82 2.55 21.89 -9.34
C ALA A 82 3.61 21.52 -10.39
N LEU A 83 3.24 21.43 -11.67
CA LEU A 83 4.15 21.04 -12.76
C LEU A 83 5.27 22.07 -12.99
N ARG A 84 5.03 23.33 -12.64
CA ARG A 84 6.01 24.43 -12.72
C ARG A 84 6.89 24.55 -11.48
N THR A 85 6.66 23.72 -10.46
CA THR A 85 7.33 23.82 -9.17
C THR A 85 8.44 22.76 -9.09
N PRO A 86 9.75 23.11 -9.09
CA PRO A 86 10.83 22.13 -9.08
C PRO A 86 10.80 21.19 -7.86
N THR A 87 10.38 21.69 -6.71
CA THR A 87 10.25 20.89 -5.49
C THR A 87 9.15 19.83 -5.59
N PHE A 88 8.11 20.03 -6.40
CA PHE A 88 7.13 18.97 -6.67
C PHE A 88 7.79 17.78 -7.37
N TRP A 89 8.66 18.03 -8.35
CA TRP A 89 9.40 16.98 -9.06
C TRP A 89 10.39 16.27 -8.14
N LEU A 90 11.13 17.01 -7.30
CA LEU A 90 12.02 16.42 -6.31
C LEU A 90 11.27 15.45 -5.37
N TYR A 91 10.15 15.88 -4.81
CA TYR A 91 9.38 15.08 -3.85
C TYR A 91 8.71 13.88 -4.54
N SER A 92 8.11 14.08 -5.72
CA SER A 92 7.47 13.00 -6.48
C SER A 92 8.47 11.97 -7.02
N LEU A 93 9.61 12.39 -7.56
CA LEU A 93 10.65 11.46 -8.01
C LEU A 93 11.27 10.69 -6.84
N PHE A 94 11.46 11.34 -5.69
CA PHE A 94 11.95 10.67 -4.49
C PHE A 94 11.02 9.52 -4.06
N ILE A 95 9.73 9.79 -3.87
CA ILE A 95 8.78 8.76 -3.44
C ILE A 95 8.59 7.65 -4.47
N LEU A 96 8.58 8.00 -5.76
CA LEU A 96 8.51 6.99 -6.82
C LEU A 96 9.78 6.13 -6.87
N GLY A 97 10.95 6.73 -6.61
CA GLY A 97 12.21 6.01 -6.45
C GLY A 97 12.20 5.05 -5.27
N VAL A 98 11.67 5.48 -4.12
CA VAL A 98 11.48 4.63 -2.93
C VAL A 98 10.52 3.48 -3.22
N LEU A 99 9.38 3.73 -3.86
CA LEU A 99 8.44 2.67 -4.25
C LEU A 99 9.07 1.68 -5.24
N GLY A 100 9.84 2.19 -6.22
CA GLY A 100 10.58 1.35 -7.16
C GLY A 100 11.63 0.49 -6.46
N LEU A 101 12.37 1.07 -5.51
CA LEU A 101 13.35 0.36 -4.69
C LEU A 101 12.66 -0.73 -3.87
N ASP A 102 11.63 -0.39 -3.12
CA ASP A 102 10.90 -1.31 -2.25
C ASP A 102 10.27 -2.49 -3.01
N GLY A 103 9.53 -2.21 -4.09
CA GLY A 103 8.92 -3.27 -4.91
C GLY A 103 9.94 -4.13 -5.66
N GLY A 104 11.04 -3.53 -6.12
CA GLY A 104 12.05 -4.23 -6.92
C GLY A 104 13.08 -4.99 -6.11
N PHE A 105 13.33 -4.61 -4.87
CA PHE A 105 14.36 -5.19 -4.02
C PHE A 105 14.08 -6.67 -3.71
N TYR A 106 15.12 -7.50 -3.80
CA TYR A 106 14.99 -8.95 -3.58
C TYR A 106 16.22 -9.59 -2.92
N ALA A 107 17.18 -8.80 -2.42
CA ALA A 107 18.42 -9.36 -1.86
C ALA A 107 18.19 -10.16 -0.56
N TYR A 108 17.11 -9.87 0.17
CA TYR A 108 16.70 -10.63 1.36
C TYR A 108 16.49 -12.12 1.05
N ASN A 109 16.15 -12.49 -0.19
CA ASN A 109 16.05 -13.90 -0.59
C ASN A 109 17.39 -14.62 -0.45
N GLN A 110 18.45 -14.05 -1.03
CA GLN A 110 19.78 -14.63 -0.97
C GLN A 110 20.31 -14.61 0.47
N TRP A 111 20.08 -13.52 1.21
CA TRP A 111 20.52 -13.44 2.60
C TRP A 111 19.78 -14.43 3.50
N SER A 112 18.49 -14.64 3.28
CA SER A 112 17.72 -15.66 4.00
C SER A 112 18.30 -17.05 3.75
N LYS A 113 18.66 -17.38 2.50
CA LYS A 113 19.32 -18.66 2.17
C LYS A 113 20.69 -18.78 2.84
N THR A 114 21.53 -17.77 2.72
CA THR A 114 22.92 -17.85 3.21
C THR A 114 23.01 -17.81 4.73
N LEU A 115 22.14 -17.05 5.41
CA LEU A 115 22.20 -16.84 6.86
C LEU A 115 21.28 -17.80 7.64
N PHE A 116 20.19 -18.28 7.03
CA PHE A 116 19.11 -19.00 7.71
C PHE A 116 18.64 -20.23 6.92
N ASP A 117 19.57 -21.02 6.36
CA ASP A 117 19.24 -22.24 5.60
C ASP A 117 18.47 -23.30 6.43
N GLY A 118 17.90 -24.30 5.76
CA GLY A 118 17.22 -25.42 6.41
C GLY A 118 15.81 -25.08 6.93
N GLN A 119 15.48 -25.53 8.14
CA GLN A 119 14.11 -25.51 8.69
C GLN A 119 13.53 -24.10 8.90
N ILE A 120 14.39 -23.09 9.05
CA ILE A 120 13.98 -21.71 9.31
C ILE A 120 13.94 -20.82 8.07
N TYR A 121 14.43 -21.29 6.92
CA TYR A 121 14.58 -20.47 5.72
C TYR A 121 13.27 -19.80 5.29
N ILE A 122 12.18 -20.57 5.19
CA ILE A 122 10.88 -20.07 4.73
C ILE A 122 10.36 -19.00 5.69
N PHE A 123 10.42 -19.26 7.00
CA PHE A 123 10.01 -18.31 8.03
C PHE A 123 10.85 -17.03 7.98
N ALA A 124 12.18 -17.15 7.95
CA ALA A 124 13.09 -16.02 7.89
C ALA A 124 12.88 -15.19 6.62
N PHE A 125 12.71 -15.84 5.45
CA PHE A 125 12.42 -15.18 4.18
C PHE A 125 11.18 -14.29 4.27
N HIS A 126 10.07 -14.84 4.79
CA HIS A 126 8.80 -14.13 4.89
C HIS A 126 8.81 -13.01 5.95
N CYS A 127 9.47 -13.20 7.08
CA CYS A 127 9.64 -12.15 8.08
C CYS A 127 10.56 -11.03 7.57
N LEU A 128 11.70 -11.39 6.98
CA LEU A 128 12.67 -10.43 6.45
C LEU A 128 12.13 -9.68 5.24
N SER A 129 11.32 -10.29 4.38
CA SER A 129 10.71 -9.57 3.24
C SER A 129 9.84 -8.40 3.72
N ASN A 130 9.08 -8.59 4.80
CA ASN A 130 8.24 -7.55 5.40
C ASN A 130 9.06 -6.52 6.21
N LEU A 131 10.12 -6.95 6.90
CA LEU A 131 10.97 -6.03 7.68
C LEU A 131 11.92 -5.22 6.80
N PHE A 132 12.14 -5.63 5.55
CA PHE A 132 13.09 -4.97 4.66
C PHE A 132 12.69 -3.54 4.29
N SER A 133 11.40 -3.20 4.42
CA SER A 133 10.90 -1.83 4.29
C SER A 133 11.56 -0.85 5.25
N VAL A 134 12.21 -1.30 6.33
CA VAL A 134 13.09 -0.45 7.14
C VAL A 134 14.26 0.12 6.32
N LEU A 135 14.86 -0.69 5.46
CA LEU A 135 16.03 -0.29 4.65
C LEU A 135 15.63 0.34 3.33
N THR A 136 14.58 -0.16 2.67
CA THR A 136 14.13 0.33 1.35
C THR A 136 13.23 1.55 1.45
N VAL A 137 12.55 1.74 2.59
CA VAL A 137 11.63 2.87 2.80
C VAL A 137 12.07 3.76 3.94
N VAL A 138 12.13 3.23 5.18
CA VAL A 138 12.32 4.07 6.38
C VAL A 138 13.64 4.81 6.33
N LEU A 139 14.73 4.13 5.99
CA LEU A 139 16.05 4.75 5.90
C LEU A 139 16.11 5.88 4.84
N PRO A 140 15.74 5.68 3.55
CA PRO A 140 15.67 6.75 2.57
C PRO A 140 14.79 7.92 3.01
N PHE A 141 13.67 7.63 3.67
CA PHE A 141 12.76 8.65 4.18
C PHE A 141 13.34 9.46 5.34
N LEU A 142 14.02 8.81 6.28
CA LEU A 142 14.71 9.50 7.36
C LEU A 142 15.80 10.41 6.81
N LEU A 143 16.56 9.95 5.82
CA LEU A 143 17.54 10.78 5.13
C LEU A 143 16.89 11.96 4.42
N PHE A 144 15.83 11.73 3.64
CA PHE A 144 15.10 12.80 2.96
C PHE A 144 14.50 13.80 3.95
N TYR A 145 13.89 13.34 5.03
CA TYR A 145 13.27 14.20 6.03
C TYR A 145 14.30 15.07 6.74
N ASN A 146 15.47 14.53 7.10
CA ASN A 146 16.49 15.28 7.81
C ASN A 146 17.31 16.21 6.90
N LEU A 147 17.50 15.85 5.62
CA LEU A 147 18.37 16.58 4.70
C LEU A 147 17.63 17.51 3.75
N ILE A 148 16.37 17.21 3.40
CA ILE A 148 15.62 17.87 2.32
C ILE A 148 14.29 18.47 2.79
N GLU A 149 13.56 17.82 3.71
CA GLU A 149 12.29 18.36 4.20
C GLU A 149 12.54 19.60 5.06
N GLN A 150 11.91 20.70 4.68
CA GLN A 150 12.07 22.01 5.32
C GLN A 150 10.83 22.42 6.11
N GLN A 151 9.70 21.73 5.93
CA GLN A 151 8.43 22.07 6.56
C GLN A 151 8.13 21.16 7.75
N PRO A 152 7.56 21.71 8.84
CA PRO A 152 7.10 20.91 9.97
C PRO A 152 5.87 20.09 9.56
N SER A 153 6.09 18.87 9.07
CA SER A 153 5.04 17.97 8.60
C SER A 153 4.67 16.89 9.64
N TYR A 154 5.27 16.93 10.83
CA TYR A 154 5.16 15.89 11.87
C TYR A 154 5.39 14.48 11.30
N PHE A 155 6.46 14.33 10.52
CA PHE A 155 6.76 13.10 9.77
C PHE A 155 5.55 12.58 8.99
N TYR A 156 4.90 13.47 8.25
CA TYR A 156 3.79 13.13 7.35
C TYR A 156 2.64 12.40 8.05
N GLY A 157 2.19 12.89 9.21
CA GLY A 157 0.95 12.41 9.85
C GLY A 157 1.14 11.27 10.87
N LEU A 158 2.36 11.02 11.33
CA LEU A 158 2.63 10.08 12.44
C LEU A 158 2.16 10.60 13.80
N ARG A 159 1.76 11.88 13.91
CA ARG A 159 1.22 12.43 15.16
C ARG A 159 -0.02 11.63 15.61
N PRO A 160 0.01 10.97 16.78
CA PRO A 160 -1.12 10.20 17.26
C PRO A 160 -2.31 11.10 17.57
N GLN A 161 -3.46 10.80 16.98
CA GLN A 161 -4.76 11.34 17.37
C GLN A 161 -5.60 10.22 17.97
N TRP A 162 -5.21 9.75 19.16
CA TRP A 162 -5.83 8.62 19.88
C TRP A 162 -7.36 8.75 20.10
N PHE A 163 -7.91 9.95 19.96
CA PHE A 163 -9.30 10.26 20.28
C PHE A 163 -10.35 9.78 19.25
N VAL A 164 -9.98 9.15 18.14
CA VAL A 164 -10.94 8.77 17.08
C VAL A 164 -10.71 7.37 16.48
N VAL A 165 -10.41 6.36 17.29
CA VAL A 165 -10.22 4.97 16.83
C VAL A 165 -11.54 4.30 16.37
N LYS A 166 -12.64 4.54 17.11
CA LYS A 166 -13.93 3.83 16.92
C LYS A 166 -14.45 3.83 15.48
N PRO A 167 -14.43 4.95 14.73
CA PRO A 167 -14.94 4.96 13.35
C PRO A 167 -14.12 4.09 12.39
N TYR A 168 -12.82 3.91 12.64
CA TYR A 168 -11.94 3.07 11.82
C TYR A 168 -12.14 1.58 12.11
N LEU A 169 -12.34 1.20 13.38
CA LEU A 169 -12.73 -0.17 13.72
C LEU A 169 -14.04 -0.58 13.05
N LEU A 170 -15.00 0.34 12.93
CA LEU A 170 -16.23 0.08 12.20
C LEU A 170 -15.99 -0.14 10.69
N LEU A 171 -15.02 0.55 10.08
CA LEU A 171 -14.64 0.25 8.69
C LEU A 171 -14.07 -1.17 8.55
N VAL A 172 -13.27 -1.64 9.52
CA VAL A 172 -12.79 -3.03 9.54
C VAL A 172 -13.96 -4.01 9.67
N VAL A 173 -14.91 -3.76 10.56
CA VAL A 173 -16.11 -4.60 10.72
C VAL A 173 -16.94 -4.66 9.44
N LEU A 174 -17.06 -3.54 8.71
CA LEU A 174 -17.76 -3.53 7.42
C LEU A 174 -17.05 -4.35 6.33
N MET A 175 -15.75 -4.61 6.47
CA MET A 175 -15.00 -5.48 5.55
C MET A 175 -15.20 -6.97 5.85
N VAL A 176 -15.64 -7.35 7.06
CA VAL A 176 -15.90 -8.75 7.44
C VAL A 176 -16.81 -9.48 6.44
N PRO A 177 -18.00 -9.00 6.07
CA PRO A 177 -18.85 -9.72 5.12
C PRO A 177 -18.21 -9.83 3.73
N LEU A 178 -17.48 -8.81 3.29
CA LEU A 178 -16.81 -8.82 1.98
C LEU A 178 -15.65 -9.82 1.94
N ILE A 179 -14.83 -9.85 2.99
CA ILE A 179 -13.69 -10.77 3.12
C ILE A 179 -14.18 -12.20 3.35
N SER A 180 -15.22 -12.39 4.18
CA SER A 180 -15.85 -13.71 4.37
C SER A 180 -16.45 -14.21 3.06
N TRP A 181 -17.10 -13.35 2.29
CA TRP A 181 -17.56 -13.74 0.96
C TRP A 181 -16.39 -14.09 0.06
N ALA A 182 -15.29 -13.33 0.08
CA ALA A 182 -14.11 -13.53 -0.76
C ALA A 182 -13.27 -14.77 -0.36
N SER A 183 -13.38 -15.27 0.87
CA SER A 183 -12.60 -16.43 1.33
C SER A 183 -13.04 -17.75 0.67
N PHE A 184 -14.20 -17.80 0.03
CA PHE A 184 -14.69 -18.96 -0.73
C PHE A 184 -14.12 -19.04 -2.16
N GLN A 185 -13.28 -18.08 -2.57
CA GLN A 185 -12.93 -17.88 -3.97
C GLN A 185 -11.54 -18.47 -4.21
N PRO A 186 -11.33 -19.21 -5.32
CA PRO A 186 -10.04 -19.85 -5.59
C PRO A 186 -8.86 -18.89 -5.58
N ASP A 187 -9.02 -17.69 -6.16
CA ASP A 187 -7.96 -16.69 -6.25
C ASP A 187 -7.53 -16.14 -4.89
N PHE A 188 -8.49 -16.02 -3.97
CA PHE A 188 -8.24 -15.60 -2.59
C PHE A 188 -7.46 -16.68 -1.84
N LEU A 189 -7.93 -17.93 -1.86
CA LEU A 189 -7.29 -19.06 -1.19
C LEU A 189 -5.92 -19.43 -1.77
N ARG A 190 -5.64 -19.06 -3.03
CA ARG A 190 -4.28 -19.16 -3.60
C ARG A 190 -3.33 -18.14 -2.99
N SER A 191 -3.82 -16.96 -2.65
CA SER A 191 -3.04 -15.82 -2.14
C SER A 191 -2.89 -15.84 -0.62
N TYR A 192 -3.89 -16.33 0.11
CA TYR A 192 -3.97 -16.30 1.56
C TYR A 192 -4.12 -17.71 2.19
N PRO A 193 -3.61 -17.97 3.41
CA PRO A 193 -2.82 -17.04 4.19
C PRO A 193 -1.46 -16.78 3.52
N SER A 194 -0.96 -15.57 3.74
CA SER A 194 0.27 -15.02 3.16
C SER A 194 1.52 -15.80 3.63
N TYR A 195 1.45 -16.37 4.84
CA TYR A 195 2.36 -17.39 5.36
C TYR A 195 1.60 -18.70 5.65
N LYS A 196 2.12 -19.82 5.13
CA LYS A 196 1.45 -21.13 5.19
C LYS A 196 2.04 -22.07 6.26
N GLY A 197 2.84 -21.53 7.19
CA GLY A 197 3.63 -22.32 8.11
C GLY A 197 4.94 -22.82 7.51
N SER A 198 5.86 -23.25 8.37
CA SER A 198 7.15 -23.88 8.05
C SER A 198 7.60 -24.69 9.26
N ASN A 199 8.73 -25.40 9.19
CA ASN A 199 9.27 -26.18 10.31
C ASN A 199 9.99 -25.30 11.38
N ALA A 200 9.78 -23.97 11.35
CA ALA A 200 10.45 -23.06 12.24
C ALA A 200 10.01 -23.22 13.71
N ASP A 201 8.76 -23.59 13.95
CA ASP A 201 8.24 -23.85 15.29
C ASP A 201 8.91 -25.07 15.95
N GLU A 202 9.12 -26.14 15.19
CA GLU A 202 9.90 -27.31 15.61
C GLU A 202 11.35 -26.92 15.94
N PHE A 203 11.98 -26.13 15.05
CA PHE A 203 13.36 -25.66 15.26
C PHE A 203 13.51 -24.83 16.54
N PHE A 204 12.57 -23.93 16.83
CA PHE A 204 12.60 -23.10 18.03
C PHE A 204 12.05 -23.80 19.28
N GLY A 205 11.45 -24.99 19.14
CA GLY A 205 10.81 -25.70 20.25
C GLY A 205 9.61 -24.94 20.83
N VAL A 206 8.87 -24.23 19.99
CA VAL A 206 7.70 -23.42 20.38
C VAL A 206 6.43 -23.94 19.73
N ALA A 207 5.26 -23.50 20.21
CA ALA A 207 4.00 -23.84 19.57
C ALA A 207 3.86 -23.17 18.18
N PRO A 208 3.21 -23.81 17.18
CA PRO A 208 3.07 -23.28 15.81
C PRO A 208 2.46 -21.87 15.72
N TRP A 209 1.57 -21.52 16.66
CA TRP A 209 0.95 -20.19 16.69
C TRP A 209 1.95 -19.08 17.01
N VAL A 210 3.07 -19.38 17.68
CA VAL A 210 4.08 -18.38 18.05
C VAL A 210 4.82 -17.86 16.82
N THR A 211 5.28 -18.76 15.93
CA THR A 211 5.95 -18.37 14.68
C THR A 211 4.96 -17.69 13.73
N THR A 212 3.71 -18.16 13.68
CA THR A 212 2.65 -17.51 12.91
C THR A 212 2.38 -16.09 13.43
N LEU A 213 2.21 -15.89 14.73
CA LEU A 213 1.99 -14.57 15.32
C LEU A 213 3.18 -13.62 15.07
N PHE A 214 4.41 -14.12 15.17
CA PHE A 214 5.59 -13.31 14.88
C PHE A 214 5.60 -12.85 13.42
N TYR A 215 5.28 -13.75 12.48
CA TYR A 215 5.11 -13.39 11.08
C TYR A 215 4.02 -12.32 10.89
N GLU A 216 2.84 -12.49 11.51
CA GLU A 216 1.73 -11.54 11.41
C GLU A 216 2.09 -10.14 11.94
N VAL A 217 2.98 -10.05 12.94
CA VAL A 217 3.54 -8.78 13.43
C VAL A 217 4.47 -8.15 12.40
N CYS A 218 5.36 -8.93 11.77
CA CYS A 218 6.21 -8.43 10.69
C CYS A 218 5.35 -7.96 9.49
N TYR A 219 4.34 -8.73 9.11
CA TYR A 219 3.42 -8.41 8.03
C TYR A 219 2.59 -7.14 8.33
N GLY A 220 2.05 -7.03 9.53
CA GLY A 220 1.33 -5.82 10.00
C GLY A 220 2.23 -4.57 10.06
N PHE A 221 3.52 -4.74 10.41
CA PHE A 221 4.49 -3.65 10.38
C PHE A 221 4.67 -3.07 8.97
N ASP A 222 4.75 -3.92 7.95
CA ASP A 222 4.94 -3.47 6.57
C ASP A 222 3.75 -2.63 6.05
N PHE A 223 2.52 -2.95 6.50
CA PHE A 223 1.37 -2.10 6.25
C PHE A 223 1.44 -0.73 6.94
N CYS A 224 2.07 -0.63 8.12
CA CYS A 224 2.32 0.68 8.74
C CYS A 224 3.20 1.56 7.84
N ILE A 225 4.22 0.97 7.23
CA ILE A 225 5.12 1.66 6.29
C ILE A 225 4.37 2.03 5.01
N THR A 226 3.53 1.13 4.49
CA THR A 226 2.67 1.40 3.34
C THR A 226 1.73 2.59 3.59
N GLU A 227 1.08 2.65 4.76
CA GLU A 227 0.24 3.80 5.13
C GLU A 227 1.04 5.11 5.23
N TRP A 228 2.27 5.03 5.74
CA TRP A 228 3.13 6.19 5.82
C TRP A 228 3.54 6.72 4.44
N LEU A 229 3.80 5.84 3.46
CA LEU A 229 4.08 6.22 2.08
C LEU A 229 2.86 6.87 1.41
N PHE A 230 1.71 6.21 1.43
CA PHE A 230 0.54 6.62 0.65
C PHE A 230 -0.30 7.70 1.33
N ARG A 231 -0.66 7.50 2.61
CA ARG A 231 -1.50 8.46 3.37
C ARG A 231 -0.64 9.54 4.01
N GLY A 232 0.58 9.21 4.39
CA GLY A 232 1.53 10.20 4.90
C GLY A 232 2.11 11.04 3.76
N PHE A 233 3.10 10.52 3.06
CA PHE A 233 3.86 11.32 2.10
C PHE A 233 3.04 11.71 0.87
N LEU A 234 2.49 10.74 0.13
CA LEU A 234 1.77 10.99 -1.11
C LEU A 234 0.45 11.71 -0.92
N THR A 235 -0.13 11.74 0.28
CA THR A 235 -1.36 12.48 0.57
C THR A 235 -1.08 13.72 1.42
N ILE A 236 -0.73 13.56 2.70
CA ILE A 236 -0.53 14.70 3.62
C ILE A 236 0.65 15.57 3.17
N GLY A 237 1.77 14.97 2.77
CA GLY A 237 2.97 15.67 2.31
C GLY A 237 2.76 16.40 0.99
N MET A 238 2.30 15.68 -0.04
CA MET A 238 2.09 16.21 -1.40
C MET A 238 0.87 17.13 -1.54
N ALA A 239 -0.03 17.18 -0.56
CA ALA A 239 -1.14 18.14 -0.53
C ALA A 239 -0.69 19.61 -0.61
N ARG A 240 0.56 19.92 -0.26
CA ARG A 240 1.12 21.27 -0.42
C ARG A 240 1.24 21.71 -1.89
N PHE A 241 1.33 20.76 -2.82
CA PHE A 241 1.46 21.03 -4.26
C PHE A 241 0.13 20.91 -5.01
N LEU A 242 -0.69 19.93 -4.64
CA LEU A 242 -1.92 19.57 -5.37
C LEU A 242 -3.21 19.85 -4.59
N GLY A 243 -3.12 20.36 -3.35
CA GLY A 243 -4.29 20.59 -2.51
C GLY A 243 -5.11 19.32 -2.29
N ARG A 244 -6.42 19.39 -2.53
CA ARG A 244 -7.33 18.24 -2.45
C ARG A 244 -7.17 17.27 -3.62
N GLY A 245 -6.70 17.76 -4.77
CA GLY A 245 -6.42 16.97 -5.97
C GLY A 245 -5.38 15.87 -5.79
N VAL A 246 -4.61 15.92 -4.70
CA VAL A 246 -3.60 14.91 -4.34
C VAL A 246 -4.18 13.49 -4.24
N ILE A 247 -5.47 13.35 -3.94
CA ILE A 247 -6.12 12.04 -3.81
C ILE A 247 -6.11 11.27 -5.13
N ILE A 248 -6.31 11.93 -6.27
CA ILE A 248 -6.37 11.29 -7.58
C ILE A 248 -5.07 10.53 -7.92
N PRO A 249 -3.89 11.19 -8.01
CA PRO A 249 -2.65 10.49 -8.32
C PRO A 249 -2.23 9.49 -7.24
N MET A 250 -2.54 9.75 -5.96
CA MET A 250 -2.28 8.79 -4.90
C MET A 250 -3.10 7.50 -5.08
N VAL A 251 -4.41 7.59 -5.36
CA VAL A 251 -5.27 6.43 -5.56
C VAL A 251 -4.85 5.61 -6.77
N VAL A 252 -4.49 6.27 -7.88
CA VAL A 252 -4.04 5.58 -9.10
C VAL A 252 -2.73 4.84 -8.85
N CYS A 253 -1.77 5.48 -8.18
CA CYS A 253 -0.52 4.84 -7.78
C CYS A 253 -0.77 3.67 -6.80
N TYR A 254 -1.62 3.87 -5.79
CA TYR A 254 -1.96 2.83 -4.82
C TYR A 254 -2.65 1.61 -5.44
N ALA A 255 -3.52 1.82 -6.44
CA ALA A 255 -4.10 0.73 -7.22
C ALA A 255 -3.03 -0.09 -7.95
N SER A 256 -2.02 0.58 -8.53
CA SER A 256 -0.90 -0.10 -9.20
C SER A 256 -0.01 -0.91 -8.25
N LEU A 257 0.07 -0.55 -6.96
CA LEU A 257 0.74 -1.37 -5.94
C LEU A 257 0.07 -2.74 -5.75
N HIS A 258 -1.24 -2.84 -6.04
CA HIS A 258 -2.02 -4.07 -5.92
C HIS A 258 -2.05 -4.86 -7.24
N PHE A 259 -1.28 -4.47 -8.24
CA PHE A 259 -1.17 -5.25 -9.46
C PHE A 259 -0.55 -6.61 -9.14
N GLY A 260 -1.11 -7.66 -9.75
CA GLY A 260 -0.74 -9.03 -9.44
C GLY A 260 -1.56 -9.63 -8.31
N LYS A 261 -2.19 -8.86 -7.42
CA LYS A 261 -3.13 -9.42 -6.41
C LYS A 261 -4.40 -9.96 -7.08
N PRO A 262 -5.29 -10.68 -6.36
CA PRO A 262 -6.62 -10.99 -6.89
C PRO A 262 -7.32 -9.72 -7.39
N LEU A 263 -7.99 -9.78 -8.55
CA LEU A 263 -8.58 -8.60 -9.19
C LEU A 263 -9.52 -7.82 -8.26
N GLY A 264 -10.28 -8.52 -7.42
CA GLY A 264 -11.15 -7.91 -6.42
C GLY A 264 -10.40 -7.05 -5.40
N GLU A 265 -9.18 -7.44 -5.02
CA GLU A 265 -8.31 -6.68 -4.12
C GLU A 265 -7.77 -5.42 -4.80
N THR A 266 -7.36 -5.51 -6.08
CA THR A 266 -6.93 -4.33 -6.85
C THR A 266 -8.06 -3.32 -7.05
N ILE A 267 -9.27 -3.78 -7.36
CA ILE A 267 -10.43 -2.90 -7.48
C ILE A 267 -10.80 -2.32 -6.11
N GLY A 268 -10.80 -3.15 -5.06
CA GLY A 268 -11.06 -2.74 -3.68
C GLY A 268 -10.07 -1.67 -3.20
N SER A 269 -8.81 -1.75 -3.62
CA SER A 269 -7.78 -0.80 -3.23
C SER A 269 -8.00 0.60 -3.82
N ILE A 270 -8.74 0.75 -4.93
CA ILE A 270 -9.17 2.07 -5.43
C ILE A 270 -10.07 2.75 -4.38
N PHE A 271 -11.08 2.04 -3.88
CA PHE A 271 -12.05 2.57 -2.91
C PHE A 271 -11.42 2.76 -1.54
N GLY A 272 -10.67 1.77 -1.04
CA GLY A 272 -9.91 1.88 0.21
C GLY A 272 -8.86 2.99 0.14
N GLY A 273 -8.14 3.07 -0.98
CA GLY A 273 -7.27 4.17 -1.41
C GLY A 273 -7.91 5.51 -1.17
N TYR A 274 -9.03 5.74 -1.87
CA TYR A 274 -9.76 7.00 -1.88
C TYR A 274 -10.29 7.36 -0.49
N ILE A 275 -11.03 6.45 0.17
CA ILE A 275 -11.66 6.71 1.46
C ILE A 275 -10.61 7.06 2.52
N LEU A 276 -9.59 6.23 2.68
CA LEU A 276 -8.56 6.44 3.69
C LEU A 276 -7.65 7.63 3.35
N GLY A 277 -7.40 7.88 2.06
CA GLY A 277 -6.69 9.07 1.59
C GLY A 277 -7.40 10.36 1.99
N VAL A 278 -8.71 10.44 1.73
CA VAL A 278 -9.52 11.61 2.13
C VAL A 278 -9.50 11.81 3.64
N LEU A 279 -9.64 10.73 4.42
CA LEU A 279 -9.59 10.80 5.88
C LEU A 279 -8.22 11.24 6.38
N ALA A 280 -7.13 10.73 5.81
CA ALA A 280 -5.77 11.13 6.14
C ALA A 280 -5.51 12.61 5.82
N LEU A 281 -5.98 13.08 4.64
CA LEU A 281 -5.85 14.47 4.23
C LEU A 281 -6.54 15.43 5.21
N GLN A 282 -7.74 15.07 5.69
CA GLN A 282 -8.52 15.94 6.56
C GLN A 282 -8.10 15.88 8.03
N THR A 283 -7.75 14.69 8.52
CA THR A 283 -7.32 14.52 9.92
C THR A 283 -5.84 14.83 10.11
N ARG A 284 -5.06 14.89 9.00
CA ARG A 284 -3.60 14.99 8.99
C ARG A 284 -2.95 13.88 9.83
N SER A 285 -3.50 12.67 9.74
CA SER A 285 -3.06 11.51 10.51
C SER A 285 -3.19 10.21 9.72
N ILE A 286 -2.20 9.33 9.83
CA ILE A 286 -2.21 8.02 9.15
C ILE A 286 -2.76 6.88 10.02
N TRP A 287 -2.91 7.09 11.33
CA TRP A 287 -3.28 6.03 12.29
C TRP A 287 -4.62 5.36 11.94
N GLY A 288 -5.57 6.12 11.41
CA GLY A 288 -6.84 5.56 10.94
C GLY A 288 -6.66 4.60 9.76
N GLY A 289 -5.75 4.94 8.85
CA GLY A 289 -5.34 4.06 7.75
C GLY A 289 -4.66 2.80 8.27
N ILE A 290 -3.74 2.94 9.23
CA ILE A 290 -3.02 1.79 9.84
C ILE A 290 -4.01 0.80 10.46
N ILE A 291 -4.94 1.28 11.27
CA ILE A 291 -5.97 0.42 11.90
C ILE A 291 -6.77 -0.35 10.86
N VAL A 292 -7.19 0.32 9.78
CA VAL A 292 -8.01 -0.33 8.75
C VAL A 292 -7.18 -1.30 7.92
N HIS A 293 -5.99 -0.92 7.49
CA HIS A 293 -5.17 -1.73 6.59
C HIS A 293 -4.66 -2.98 7.29
N VAL A 294 -4.05 -2.84 8.47
CA VAL A 294 -3.59 -3.97 9.28
C VAL A 294 -4.76 -4.87 9.66
N GLY A 295 -5.89 -4.26 10.09
CA GLY A 295 -7.10 -5.02 10.44
C GLY A 295 -7.66 -5.82 9.26
N VAL A 296 -7.70 -5.26 8.06
CA VAL A 296 -8.14 -5.95 6.83
C VAL A 296 -7.16 -7.06 6.45
N ALA A 297 -5.85 -6.80 6.50
CA ALA A 297 -4.83 -7.79 6.16
C ALA A 297 -4.89 -9.02 7.07
N TRP A 298 -4.93 -8.82 8.39
CA TRP A 298 -5.07 -9.91 9.36
C TRP A 298 -6.41 -10.65 9.22
N LEU A 299 -7.48 -9.93 8.89
CA LEU A 299 -8.78 -10.54 8.66
C LEU A 299 -8.79 -11.41 7.40
N MET A 300 -8.03 -11.04 6.36
CA MET A 300 -7.88 -11.86 5.15
C MET A 300 -7.08 -13.15 5.43
N ASP A 301 -5.97 -13.05 6.17
CA ASP A 301 -5.19 -14.22 6.60
C ASP A 301 -6.01 -15.15 7.51
N LEU A 302 -6.73 -14.58 8.48
CA LEU A 302 -7.61 -15.33 9.37
C LEU A 302 -8.74 -16.04 8.62
N ALA A 303 -9.42 -15.34 7.70
CA ALA A 303 -10.52 -15.92 6.92
C ALA A 303 -10.03 -17.08 6.03
N ALA A 304 -8.85 -16.93 5.41
CA ALA A 304 -8.25 -18.01 4.63
C ALA A 304 -7.82 -19.20 5.49
N TRP A 305 -7.28 -18.93 6.67
CA TRP A 305 -6.89 -19.96 7.64
C TRP A 305 -8.11 -20.77 8.09
N LEU A 306 -9.20 -20.11 8.49
CA LEU A 306 -10.46 -20.76 8.88
C LEU A 306 -11.03 -21.61 7.74
N GLN A 307 -11.07 -21.06 6.52
CA GLN A 307 -11.61 -21.79 5.37
C GLN A 307 -10.81 -23.04 5.01
N LYS A 308 -9.48 -23.01 5.21
CA LYS A 308 -8.61 -24.16 4.96
C LYS A 308 -8.60 -25.16 6.11
N ALA A 309 -8.83 -24.71 7.34
CA ALA A 309 -8.95 -25.60 8.50
C ALA A 309 -10.20 -26.48 8.41
N GLU A 310 -11.29 -26.00 7.82
CA GLU A 310 -12.52 -26.80 7.57
C GLU A 310 -12.35 -27.89 6.50
N ILE A 311 -11.25 -27.89 5.75
CA ILE A 311 -10.97 -28.86 4.67
C ILE A 311 -10.19 -30.09 5.20
N TYR A 312 -9.73 -30.05 6.47
CA TYR A 312 -9.04 -31.15 7.15
C TYR A 312 -9.87 -31.72 8.30
#